data_AF-A0A9E1H8S8-F1
#
_entry.id   AF-A0A9E1H8S8-F1
#
_cell.length_a   1.000
_cell.length_b   1.000
_cell.length_c   1.000
_cell.angle_alpha   90.00
_cell.angle_beta   90.00
_cell.angle_gamma   90.00
#
_symmetry.space_group_name_H-M   'P 1'
#
loop_
_entity.id
_entity.type
_entity.pdbx_description
1 polymer ?
#
loop_
_entity_poly.entity_id
_entity_poly.type
_entity_poly.pdbx_seq_one_letter_code
_entity_poly.pdbx_strand_id
1 'polypeptide(L)'
;MAISERLFPKLDENGQEKAKDYMELLLQSGLYSQKNSIIYQFPRRTLKLYDLPVSAGTGQFLDSDSFSEMEVGNEVSAQADFGVRVSGDSMEPLYLNGQIIWIHRQDTLEDGDIGIFFLDGDAYVKKYSQSSSGIRLISLNKKYAPIIITPDSTLKTFGKVAG
;
A
#
# COMPACT_ATOMS: atom_id res chain seq x y z
N MET A 1 -28.76 26.71 -23.28
CA MET A 1 -29.80 26.36 -24.27
C MET A 1 -29.19 25.48 -25.33
N ALA A 2 -29.71 24.27 -25.47
CA ALA A 2 -29.17 23.29 -26.41
C ALA A 2 -29.52 23.67 -27.86
N ILE A 3 -28.67 23.26 -28.81
CA ILE A 3 -28.88 23.54 -30.24
C ILE A 3 -30.19 22.90 -30.75
N SER A 4 -30.56 21.73 -30.21
CA SER A 4 -31.81 21.03 -30.50
C SER A 4 -33.05 21.87 -30.15
N GLU A 5 -33.04 22.55 -29.00
CA GLU A 5 -34.15 23.41 -28.54
C GLU A 5 -34.41 24.62 -29.47
N ARG A 6 -33.41 25.03 -30.26
CA ARG A 6 -33.51 26.18 -31.19
C ARG A 6 -33.85 25.79 -32.62
N LEU A 7 -33.47 24.59 -33.06
CA LEU A 7 -33.60 24.15 -34.45
C LEU A 7 -34.81 23.24 -34.66
N PHE A 8 -35.14 22.40 -33.68
CA PHE A 8 -36.23 21.44 -33.79
C PHE A 8 -37.60 22.10 -34.05
N PRO A 9 -37.97 23.23 -33.39
CA PRO A 9 -39.25 23.90 -33.64
C PRO A 9 -39.34 24.62 -34.99
N LYS A 10 -38.22 24.75 -35.73
CA LYS A 10 -38.18 25.39 -37.06
C LYS A 10 -38.48 24.41 -38.21
N LEU A 11 -38.56 23.12 -37.91
CA LEU A 11 -38.90 22.06 -38.87
C LEU A 11 -40.41 21.93 -39.01
N ASP A 12 -40.88 21.58 -40.21
CA ASP A 12 -42.26 21.14 -40.44
C ASP A 12 -42.52 19.76 -39.83
N GLU A 13 -43.76 19.28 -39.87
CA GLU A 13 -44.17 18.04 -39.22
C GLU A 13 -43.36 16.82 -39.68
N ASN A 14 -43.14 16.70 -40.99
CA ASN A 14 -42.32 15.64 -41.61
C ASN A 14 -40.83 15.75 -41.22
N GLY A 15 -40.29 16.97 -41.13
CA GLY A 15 -38.92 17.19 -40.67
C GLY A 15 -38.71 16.82 -39.21
N GLN A 16 -39.69 17.11 -38.35
CA GLN A 16 -39.66 16.71 -36.94
C GLN A 16 -39.75 15.19 -36.77
N GLU A 17 -40.58 14.52 -37.58
CA GLU A 17 -40.70 13.05 -37.58
C GLU A 17 -39.37 12.39 -37.98
N LYS A 18 -38.76 12.83 -39.09
CA LYS A 18 -37.44 12.33 -39.52
C LYS A 18 -36.34 12.56 -38.48
N ALA A 19 -36.37 13.70 -37.80
CA ALA A 19 -35.40 13.99 -36.74
C ALA A 19 -35.58 13.05 -35.55
N LYS A 20 -36.82 12.68 -35.19
CA LYS A 20 -37.11 11.69 -34.15
C LYS A 20 -36.64 10.29 -34.56
N ASP A 21 -36.96 9.85 -35.77
CA ASP A 21 -36.52 8.54 -36.30
C ASP A 21 -35.00 8.43 -36.26
N TYR A 22 -34.30 9.50 -36.68
CA TYR A 22 -32.85 9.51 -36.66
C TYR A 22 -32.28 9.49 -35.24
N MET A 23 -32.89 10.22 -34.29
CA MET A 23 -32.50 10.16 -32.88
C MET A 23 -32.70 8.75 -32.30
N GLU A 24 -33.80 8.08 -32.63
CA GLU A 24 -34.08 6.71 -32.20
C GLU A 24 -33.07 5.72 -32.79
N LEU A 25 -32.74 5.86 -34.08
CA LEU A 25 -31.69 5.07 -34.73
C LEU A 25 -30.32 5.26 -34.07
N LEU A 26 -29.95 6.49 -33.71
CA LEU A 26 -28.69 6.78 -33.02
C LEU A 26 -28.65 6.13 -31.63
N LEU A 27 -29.76 6.16 -30.88
CA LEU A 27 -29.87 5.47 -29.59
C LEU A 27 -29.75 3.95 -29.74
N GLN A 28 -30.47 3.37 -30.70
CA GLN A 28 -30.48 1.93 -30.96
C GLN A 28 -29.12 1.42 -31.45
N SER A 29 -28.37 2.26 -32.19
CA SER A 29 -27.04 1.91 -32.66
C SER A 29 -26.03 1.72 -31.53
N GLY A 30 -26.23 2.38 -30.37
CA GLY A 30 -25.29 2.38 -29.25
C GLY A 30 -23.94 3.07 -29.52
N LEU A 31 -23.68 3.50 -30.76
CA LEU A 31 -22.41 4.11 -31.20
C LEU A 31 -22.23 5.54 -30.68
N TYR A 32 -23.35 6.22 -30.39
CA TYR A 32 -23.40 7.63 -30.01
C TYR A 32 -24.00 7.86 -28.62
N SER A 33 -24.25 6.78 -27.86
CA SER A 33 -24.63 6.88 -26.46
C SER A 33 -23.50 7.54 -25.67
N GLN A 34 -23.84 8.45 -24.75
CA GLN A 34 -22.83 8.93 -23.82
C GLN A 34 -22.31 7.72 -23.05
N LYS A 35 -21.03 7.41 -23.23
CA LYS A 35 -20.33 6.49 -22.34
C LYS A 35 -20.32 7.19 -21.00
N ASN A 36 -21.17 6.75 -20.08
CA ASN A 36 -21.00 7.08 -18.67
C ASN A 36 -19.56 6.73 -18.34
N SER A 37 -18.72 7.74 -18.09
CA SER A 37 -17.38 7.50 -17.60
C SER A 37 -17.55 6.76 -16.29
N ILE A 38 -17.23 5.46 -16.29
CA ILE A 38 -17.19 4.68 -15.07
C ILE A 38 -16.13 5.36 -14.22
N ILE A 39 -16.56 6.05 -13.16
CA ILE A 39 -15.63 6.52 -12.14
C ILE A 39 -15.15 5.25 -11.46
N TYR A 40 -13.96 4.79 -11.83
CA TYR A 40 -13.30 3.70 -11.12
C TYR A 40 -12.96 4.20 -9.71
N GLN A 41 -13.86 3.98 -8.76
CA GLN A 41 -13.53 4.08 -7.34
C GLN A 41 -12.67 2.86 -7.01
N PHE A 42 -11.36 3.03 -7.09
CA PHE A 42 -10.46 2.05 -6.51
C PHE A 42 -10.71 2.02 -5.00
N PRO A 43 -11.01 0.86 -4.40
CA PRO A 43 -11.18 0.77 -2.97
C PRO A 43 -9.87 1.22 -2.31
N ARG A 44 -9.91 2.38 -1.65
CA ARG A 44 -8.82 2.83 -0.81
C ARG A 44 -9.09 2.35 0.60
N ARG A 45 -8.05 1.89 1.26
CA ARG A 45 -8.09 1.58 2.69
C ARG A 45 -7.06 2.42 3.41
N THR A 46 -7.35 2.76 4.66
CA THR A 46 -6.45 3.52 5.51
C THR A 46 -5.61 2.56 6.33
N LEU A 47 -4.29 2.69 6.24
CA LEU A 47 -3.33 1.94 7.06
C LEU A 47 -2.57 2.88 7.97
N LYS A 48 -2.15 2.37 9.13
CA LYS A 48 -1.26 3.08 10.05
C LYS A 48 0.17 3.07 9.48
N LEU A 49 0.86 4.19 9.60
CA LEU A 49 2.25 4.38 9.20
C LEU A 49 3.07 4.81 10.41
N TYR A 50 4.08 4.00 10.74
CA TYR A 50 5.01 4.22 11.84
C TYR A 50 6.38 4.63 11.31
N ASP A 51 7.13 5.42 12.07
CA ASP A 51 8.50 5.80 11.76
C ASP A 51 9.49 4.98 12.61
N LEU A 52 10.43 4.28 11.98
CA LEU A 52 11.57 3.71 12.71
C LEU A 52 12.60 4.81 12.96
N PRO A 53 13.14 4.99 14.18
CA PRO A 53 12.60 4.67 15.50
C PRO A 53 12.05 5.96 16.17
N VAL A 54 10.73 6.09 16.31
CA VAL A 54 10.15 7.15 17.17
C VAL A 54 10.29 6.75 18.64
N SER A 55 10.95 7.65 19.38
CA SER A 55 11.44 7.51 20.76
C SER A 55 10.32 7.65 21.79
N ALA A 56 9.98 6.54 22.46
CA ALA A 56 9.26 6.56 23.74
C ALA A 56 9.62 5.33 24.61
N GLY A 57 10.90 5.21 24.99
CA GLY A 57 11.39 4.66 26.27
C GLY A 57 10.96 3.29 26.83
N THR A 58 10.12 2.49 26.18
CA THR A 58 9.54 1.27 26.80
C THR A 58 9.38 0.05 25.89
N GLY A 59 9.85 0.11 24.64
CA GLY A 59 9.74 -1.01 23.71
C GLY A 59 8.34 -1.31 23.17
N GLN A 60 7.40 -0.38 23.37
CA GLN A 60 6.04 -0.42 22.85
C GLN A 60 5.91 0.25 21.46
N PHE A 61 6.78 -0.13 20.52
CA PHE A 61 6.86 0.49 19.18
C PHE A 61 5.50 0.51 18.45
N LEU A 62 4.71 -0.57 18.54
CA LEU A 62 3.40 -0.68 17.87
C LEU A 62 2.19 -0.41 18.77
N ASP A 63 2.41 -0.22 20.08
CA ASP A 63 1.35 0.09 21.05
C ASP A 63 1.31 1.59 21.40
N SER A 64 2.26 2.39 20.89
CA SER A 64 2.22 3.83 21.02
C SER A 64 1.18 4.47 20.09
N ASP A 65 0.49 5.49 20.60
CA ASP A 65 -0.48 6.31 19.82
C ASP A 65 0.20 7.22 18.78
N SER A 66 1.52 7.09 18.58
CA SER A 66 2.28 7.90 17.62
C SER A 66 2.36 7.17 16.27
N PHE A 67 1.28 7.25 15.50
CA PHE A 67 1.24 6.83 14.10
C PHE A 67 0.58 7.91 13.24
N SER A 68 0.88 7.89 11.95
CA SER A 68 0.12 8.64 10.95
C SER A 68 -0.79 7.70 10.18
N GLU A 69 -1.87 8.20 9.62
CA GLU A 69 -2.75 7.44 8.73
C GLU A 69 -2.39 7.72 7.27
N MET A 70 -2.40 6.67 6.44
CA MET A 70 -2.12 6.77 5.02
C MET A 70 -3.19 6.02 4.22
N GLU A 71 -3.82 6.68 3.25
CA GLU A 71 -4.66 6.01 2.26
C GLU A 71 -3.79 5.23 1.28
N VAL A 72 -4.09 3.95 1.12
CA VAL A 72 -3.44 3.06 0.16
C VAL A 72 -4.46 2.44 -0.78
N GLY A 73 -4.06 2.25 -2.04
CA GLY A 73 -4.86 1.55 -3.05
C GLY A 73 -4.45 0.08 -3.21
N ASN A 74 -4.76 -0.46 -4.39
CA ASN A 74 -4.48 -1.87 -4.73
C ASN A 74 -2.99 -2.16 -4.99
N GLU A 75 -2.15 -1.14 -5.05
CA GLU A 75 -0.69 -1.28 -5.13
C GLU A 75 -0.08 -1.86 -3.85
N VAL A 76 -0.80 -1.76 -2.72
CA VAL A 76 -0.40 -2.35 -1.45
C VAL A 76 -1.08 -3.69 -1.28
N SER A 77 -0.30 -4.73 -0.95
CA SER A 77 -0.82 -6.08 -0.69
C SER A 77 -2.01 -6.03 0.27
N ALA A 78 -3.11 -6.72 -0.04
CA ALA A 78 -4.29 -6.79 0.81
C ALA A 78 -3.99 -7.37 2.20
N GLN A 79 -2.90 -8.13 2.33
CA GLN A 79 -2.43 -8.71 3.60
C GLN A 79 -1.63 -7.72 4.45
N ALA A 80 -1.25 -6.55 3.92
CA ALA A 80 -0.56 -5.55 4.72
C ALA A 80 -1.50 -4.99 5.81
N ASP A 81 -0.98 -4.91 7.03
CA ASP A 81 -1.69 -4.45 8.22
C ASP A 81 -1.25 -3.03 8.63
N PHE A 82 0.02 -2.68 8.38
CA PHE A 82 0.58 -1.36 8.66
C PHE A 82 1.82 -1.08 7.80
N GLY A 83 2.19 0.19 7.69
CA GLY A 83 3.39 0.66 7.03
C GLY A 83 4.45 1.11 8.04
N VAL A 84 5.71 1.01 7.63
CA VAL A 84 6.83 1.51 8.41
C VAL A 84 7.79 2.28 7.51
N ARG A 85 8.20 3.48 7.94
CA ARG A 85 9.25 4.24 7.28
C ARG A 85 10.61 3.72 7.75
N VAL A 86 11.40 3.22 6.81
CA VAL A 86 12.76 2.74 7.04
C VAL A 86 13.66 3.92 7.40
N SER A 87 14.52 3.73 8.39
CA SER A 87 15.55 4.69 8.78
C SER A 87 16.92 4.03 8.76
N GLY A 88 17.89 4.73 8.18
CA GLY A 88 19.24 4.23 7.92
C GLY A 88 19.39 3.47 6.60
N ASP A 89 20.63 3.07 6.28
CA ASP A 89 21.02 2.43 5.01
C ASP A 89 21.23 0.91 5.14
N SER A 90 20.93 0.30 6.29
CA SER A 90 21.26 -1.11 6.57
C SER A 90 20.57 -2.12 5.64
N MET A 91 19.46 -1.72 5.01
CA MET A 91 18.69 -2.54 4.09
C MET A 91 18.86 -2.13 2.62
N GLU A 92 19.79 -1.22 2.35
CA GLU A 92 20.15 -0.83 0.98
C GLU A 92 20.88 -1.98 0.25
N PRO A 93 20.74 -2.08 -1.09
CA PRO A 93 20.04 -1.13 -1.98
C PRO A 93 18.53 -1.39 -2.12
N LEU A 94 17.99 -2.45 -1.50
CA LEU A 94 16.61 -2.88 -1.73
C LEU A 94 15.60 -1.98 -1.03
N TYR A 95 15.91 -1.55 0.20
CA TYR A 95 15.10 -0.60 0.95
C TYR A 95 15.93 0.62 1.32
N LEU A 96 15.54 1.77 0.77
CA LEU A 96 16.24 3.02 0.93
C LEU A 96 15.83 3.71 2.23
N ASN A 97 16.74 4.53 2.78
CA ASN A 97 16.40 5.41 3.88
C ASN A 97 15.20 6.32 3.52
N GLY A 98 14.19 6.37 4.41
CA GLY A 98 12.95 7.11 4.21
C GLY A 98 11.88 6.38 3.38
N GLN A 99 12.18 5.21 2.83
CA GLN A 99 11.20 4.41 2.10
C GLN A 99 10.15 3.82 3.05
N ILE A 100 8.90 3.78 2.60
CA ILE A 100 7.82 3.08 3.32
C ILE A 100 7.78 1.63 2.87
N ILE A 101 7.82 0.72 3.84
CA ILE A 101 7.60 -0.72 3.63
C ILE A 101 6.30 -1.14 4.30
N TRP A 102 5.55 -2.01 3.65
CA TRP A 102 4.28 -2.52 4.15
C TRP A 102 4.48 -3.86 4.84
N ILE A 103 3.82 -4.07 5.96
CA ILE A 103 4.05 -5.20 6.85
C ILE A 103 2.77 -6.00 7.03
N HIS A 104 2.86 -7.30 6.81
CA HIS A 104 1.88 -8.27 7.28
C HIS A 104 2.23 -8.67 8.72
N ARG A 105 1.33 -8.40 9.66
CA ARG A 105 1.52 -8.68 11.09
C ARG A 105 1.47 -10.18 11.32
N GLN A 106 2.61 -10.72 11.72
CA GLN A 106 2.74 -12.14 12.09
C GLN A 106 3.92 -12.30 13.04
N ASP A 107 3.83 -13.30 13.93
CA ASP A 107 4.84 -13.54 14.95
C ASP A 107 5.97 -14.46 14.47
N THR A 108 5.80 -15.10 13.31
CA THR A 108 6.72 -16.08 12.75
C THR A 108 7.20 -15.67 11.36
N LEU A 109 8.43 -16.06 11.03
CA LEU A 109 9.12 -15.76 9.77
C LEU A 109 9.89 -17.00 9.30
N GLU A 110 10.04 -17.16 8.00
CA GLU A 110 10.85 -18.22 7.40
C GLU A 110 12.29 -17.74 7.15
N ASP A 111 13.26 -18.67 7.08
CA ASP A 111 14.65 -18.31 6.76
C ASP A 111 14.70 -17.57 5.42
N GLY A 112 15.33 -16.39 5.42
CA GLY A 112 15.42 -15.52 4.25
C GLY A 112 14.33 -14.44 4.18
N ASP A 113 13.29 -14.50 5.01
CA ASP A 113 12.26 -13.47 5.05
C ASP A 113 12.79 -12.14 5.58
N ILE A 114 12.23 -11.04 5.10
CA ILE A 114 12.52 -9.71 5.62
C ILE A 114 11.39 -9.31 6.56
N GLY A 115 11.75 -8.94 7.78
CA GLY A 115 10.79 -8.66 8.84
C GLY A 115 11.20 -7.49 9.71
N ILE A 116 10.26 -7.11 10.58
CA ILE A 116 10.49 -6.14 11.63
C ILE A 116 10.65 -6.86 12.95
N PHE A 117 11.72 -6.51 13.65
CA PHE A 117 12.11 -7.10 14.92
C PHE A 117 12.28 -6.00 15.96
N PHE A 118 11.86 -6.30 17.17
CA PHE A 118 12.30 -5.60 18.37
C PHE A 118 13.37 -6.44 19.03
N LEU A 119 14.55 -5.85 19.25
CA LEU A 119 15.68 -6.51 19.87
C LEU A 119 16.30 -5.56 20.89
N ASP A 120 16.28 -5.98 22.16
CA ASP A 120 17.00 -5.33 23.27
C ASP A 120 16.74 -3.82 23.41
N GLY A 121 15.54 -3.34 23.06
CA GLY A 121 15.15 -1.93 23.16
C GLY A 121 14.96 -1.22 21.82
N ASP A 122 15.52 -1.78 20.75
CA ASP A 122 15.57 -1.16 19.43
C ASP A 122 14.74 -1.93 18.40
N ALA A 123 14.19 -1.20 17.43
CA ALA A 123 13.45 -1.77 16.32
C ALA A 123 14.32 -1.84 15.05
N TYR A 124 14.31 -2.99 14.38
CA TYR A 124 15.15 -3.28 13.23
C TYR A 124 14.34 -3.87 12.09
N VAL A 125 14.62 -3.40 10.86
CA VAL A 125 14.30 -4.14 9.63
C VAL A 125 15.53 -4.93 9.23
N LYS A 126 15.40 -6.25 9.14
CA LYS A 126 16.49 -7.17 8.79
C LYS A 126 15.94 -8.38 8.05
N LYS A 127 16.83 -9.10 7.38
CA LYS A 127 16.55 -10.44 6.88
C LYS A 127 16.70 -11.45 8.03
N TYR A 128 15.64 -12.19 8.31
CA TYR A 128 15.65 -13.31 9.24
C TYR A 128 16.55 -14.42 8.69
N SER A 129 17.38 -14.99 9.55
CA SER A 129 18.03 -16.25 9.23
C SER A 129 18.07 -17.19 10.42
N GLN A 130 17.67 -18.44 10.17
CA GLN A 130 17.63 -19.49 11.17
C GLN A 130 18.44 -20.69 10.68
N SER A 131 19.40 -21.13 11.50
CA SER A 131 20.26 -22.26 11.19
C SER A 131 20.50 -23.11 12.44
N SER A 132 21.19 -24.24 12.29
CA SER A 132 21.66 -25.05 13.43
C SER A 132 22.56 -24.28 14.39
N SER A 133 23.16 -23.16 13.95
CA SER A 133 23.99 -22.28 14.77
C SER A 133 23.21 -21.19 15.52
N GLY A 134 21.89 -21.16 15.40
CA GLY A 134 21.02 -20.17 16.02
C GLY A 134 20.39 -19.19 15.03
N ILE A 135 19.76 -18.15 15.59
CA ILE A 135 19.03 -17.10 14.86
C ILE A 135 19.95 -15.90 14.64
N ARG A 136 19.88 -15.32 13.45
CA ARG A 136 20.63 -14.12 13.07
C ARG A 136 19.74 -13.15 12.32
N LEU A 137 19.96 -11.86 12.55
CA LEU A 137 19.34 -10.79 11.79
C LEU A 137 20.39 -10.17 10.85
N ILE A 138 20.16 -10.29 9.55
CA ILE A 138 21.12 -9.96 8.52
C ILE A 138 20.70 -8.66 7.82
N SER A 139 21.61 -7.69 7.80
CA SER A 139 21.49 -6.49 6.95
C SER A 139 21.74 -6.86 5.48
N LEU A 140 21.00 -6.27 4.55
CA LEU A 140 21.30 -6.43 3.11
C LEU A 140 22.54 -5.63 2.70
N ASN A 141 22.79 -4.53 3.40
CA ASN A 141 23.97 -3.73 3.22
C ASN A 141 25.17 -4.39 3.93
N LYS A 142 26.18 -4.78 3.13
CA LYS A 142 27.39 -5.49 3.58
C LYS A 142 28.27 -4.69 4.55
N LYS A 143 28.04 -3.39 4.72
CA LYS A 143 28.72 -2.57 5.73
C LYS A 143 28.42 -3.03 7.17
N TYR A 144 27.29 -3.70 7.37
CA TYR A 144 26.82 -4.10 8.69
C TYR A 144 26.99 -5.60 8.90
N ALA A 145 27.57 -5.97 10.04
CA ALA A 145 27.67 -7.36 10.44
C ALA A 145 26.29 -7.95 10.81
N PRO A 146 26.07 -9.26 10.61
CA PRO A 146 24.90 -9.94 11.14
C PRO A 146 24.80 -9.81 12.66
N ILE A 147 23.60 -9.54 13.16
CA ILE A 147 23.31 -9.52 14.60
C ILE A 147 22.95 -10.94 15.01
N ILE A 148 23.69 -11.51 15.97
CA ILE A 148 23.46 -12.86 16.47
C ILE A 148 22.58 -12.78 17.71
N ILE A 149 21.47 -13.52 17.72
CA ILE A 149 20.55 -13.54 18.85
C ILE A 149 21.09 -14.51 19.90
N THR A 150 21.29 -14.02 21.11
CA THR A 150 21.73 -14.82 22.25
C THR A 150 20.54 -15.19 23.14
N PRO A 151 20.69 -16.17 24.06
CA PRO A 151 19.64 -16.50 25.01
C PRO A 151 19.22 -15.34 25.94
N ASP A 152 20.11 -14.36 26.14
CA ASP A 152 19.86 -13.17 26.97
C ASP A 152 19.14 -12.05 26.19
N SER A 153 19.09 -12.15 24.86
CA SER A 153 18.43 -11.17 24.00
C SER A 153 16.91 -11.30 24.08
N THR A 154 16.23 -10.16 24.20
CA THR A 154 14.77 -10.07 24.10
C THR A 154 14.37 -9.76 22.66
N LEU A 155 14.11 -10.80 21.88
CA LEU A 155 13.65 -10.69 20.49
C LEU A 155 12.12 -10.83 20.39
N LYS A 156 11.47 -9.86 19.74
CA LYS A 156 10.07 -9.95 19.34
C LYS A 156 9.92 -9.68 17.84
N THR A 157 9.22 -10.55 17.15
CA THR A 157 8.85 -10.34 15.74
C THR A 157 7.54 -9.59 15.66
N PHE A 158 7.44 -8.62 14.75
CA PHE A 158 6.21 -7.85 14.54
C PHE A 158 5.52 -8.14 13.20
N GLY A 159 6.25 -8.68 12.23
CA GLY A 159 5.69 -9.03 10.95
C GLY A 159 6.71 -9.17 9.84
N LYS A 160 6.21 -9.60 8.69
CA LYS A 160 6.93 -9.79 7.44
C LYS A 160 6.65 -8.64 6.49
N VAL A 161 7.65 -8.25 5.72
CA VAL A 161 7.45 -7.29 4.63
C VAL A 161 6.54 -7.91 3.57
N ALA A 162 5.39 -7.28 3.37
CA ALA A 162 4.39 -7.62 2.37
C ALA A 162 4.71 -6.87 1.07
N GLY A 163 5.78 -7.27 0.37
CA GLY A 163 6.24 -6.63 -0.86
C GLY A 163 7.35 -7.38 -1.55
#